data_AF-W4FLJ0-F1
#
_entry.id   AF-W4FLJ0-F1
#
_cell.length_a   1.000
_cell.length_b   1.000
_cell.length_c   1.000
_cell.angle_alpha   90.00
_cell.angle_beta   90.00
_cell.angle_gamma   90.00
#
_symmetry.space_group_name_H-M   'P 1'
#
loop_
_entity.id
_entity.type
_entity.pdbx_description
1 polymer ?
#
loop_
_entity_poly.entity_id
_entity_poly.type
_entity_poly.pdbx_seq_one_letter_code
_entity_poly.pdbx_strand_id
1 'polypeptide(L)'
;MLISMAQPDHDASCLYHILLLLESDTTAILAGVCFECYFQSNCGLVTYVATNPKIDTKGQVFGRFLVDNALEQLQRQGQCRRHMRCRAVFLESNSDLVVHDVMGPVVLKL
;
A
#
# COMPACT_ATOMS: atom_id res chain seq x y z
N MET A 1 1.69 12.98 -8.36
CA MET A 1 1.88 13.52 -6.99
C MET A 1 1.53 12.42 -5.99
N LEU A 2 2.43 12.07 -5.05
CA LEU A 2 2.17 11.07 -4.00
C LEU A 2 1.57 11.76 -2.78
N ILE A 3 0.43 11.27 -2.31
CA ILE A 3 -0.23 11.74 -1.08
C ILE A 3 -0.13 10.61 -0.05
N SER A 4 0.47 10.90 1.11
CA SER A 4 0.55 9.99 2.25
C SER A 4 -0.31 10.56 3.39
N MET A 5 -1.31 9.82 3.83
CA MET A 5 -2.11 10.15 5.02
C MET A 5 -1.68 9.23 6.17
N ALA A 6 -1.30 9.83 7.30
CA ALA A 6 -1.00 9.13 8.55
C ALA A 6 -1.94 9.67 9.62
N GLN A 7 -2.68 8.80 10.31
CA GLN A 7 -3.43 9.18 11.51
C GLN A 7 -2.48 9.13 12.72
N PRO A 8 -2.26 10.23 13.45
CA PRO A 8 -1.44 10.21 14.65
C PRO A 8 -2.32 9.82 15.84
N ASP A 9 -2.14 8.62 16.37
CA ASP A 9 -2.67 8.26 17.68
C ASP A 9 -1.51 7.90 18.61
N HIS A 10 -1.53 8.45 19.83
CA HIS A 10 -0.36 8.51 20.72
C HIS A 10 0.03 7.16 21.36
N ASP A 11 -0.71 6.10 21.07
CA ASP A 11 -0.50 4.72 21.55
C ASP A 11 -0.50 3.68 20.42
N ALA A 12 -0.46 4.11 19.15
CA ALA A 12 -0.59 3.18 18.03
C ALA A 12 0.68 2.30 17.92
N SER A 13 0.55 1.01 18.26
CA SER A 13 1.57 -0.04 18.05
C SER A 13 1.90 -0.26 16.57
N CYS A 14 1.06 0.27 15.69
CA CYS A 14 1.15 0.18 14.24
C CYS A 14 0.76 1.51 13.57
N LEU A 15 1.33 1.81 12.41
CA LEU A 15 0.90 2.89 11.54
C LEU A 15 0.48 2.36 10.16
N TYR A 16 -0.73 2.73 9.75
CA TYR A 16 -1.33 2.36 8.47
C TYR A 16 -1.06 3.43 7.43
N HIS A 17 -0.64 3.00 6.23
CA HIS A 17 -0.36 3.85 5.11
C HIS A 17 -1.14 3.41 3.87
N ILE A 18 -1.55 4.41 3.09
CA ILE A 18 -2.03 4.23 1.71
C ILE A 18 -1.19 5.14 0.83
N LEU A 19 -0.61 4.58 -0.23
CA LEU A 19 0.00 5.35 -1.32
C LEU A 19 -0.84 5.20 -2.57
N LEU A 20 -1.18 6.33 -3.17
CA LEU A 20 -1.93 6.40 -4.42
C LEU A 20 -1.04 6.93 -5.54
N LEU A 21 -1.08 6.24 -6.68
CA LEU A 21 -0.54 6.73 -7.93
C LEU A 21 -1.64 7.51 -8.66
N LEU A 22 -1.40 8.80 -8.88
CA LEU A 22 -2.34 9.69 -9.56
C LEU A 22 -1.83 10.06 -10.94
N GLU A 23 -2.73 10.11 -11.91
CA GLU A 23 -2.48 10.74 -13.21
C GLU A 23 -2.30 12.25 -13.02
N SER A 24 -1.25 12.81 -13.64
CA SER A 24 -0.82 14.19 -13.41
C SER A 24 -1.89 15.22 -13.78
N ASP A 25 -2.64 14.98 -14.85
CA ASP A 25 -3.54 15.97 -15.45
C ASP A 25 -4.97 15.86 -14.91
N THR A 26 -5.45 14.64 -14.68
CA THR A 26 -6.85 14.38 -14.32
C THR A 26 -7.04 14.12 -12.83
N THR A 27 -5.96 13.90 -12.08
CA THR A 27 -5.96 13.36 -10.71
C THR A 27 -6.63 11.98 -10.57
N ALA A 28 -6.87 11.29 -11.69
CA ALA A 28 -7.42 9.95 -11.66
C ALA A 28 -6.48 9.00 -10.92
N ILE A 29 -7.04 8.17 -10.03
CA ILE A 29 -6.29 7.14 -9.33
C ILE A 29 -5.97 6.03 -10.31
N LEU A 30 -4.69 5.82 -10.62
CA LEU A 30 -4.21 4.79 -11.53
C LEU A 30 -3.99 3.46 -10.81
N ALA A 31 -3.48 3.52 -9.58
CA ALA A 31 -3.18 2.37 -8.75
C ALA A 31 -2.98 2.80 -7.29
N GLY A 32 -2.98 1.84 -6.36
CA GLY A 32 -2.69 2.09 -4.96
C GLY A 32 -2.06 0.89 -4.25
N VAL A 33 -1.36 1.18 -3.15
CA VAL A 33 -0.83 0.18 -2.22
C VAL A 33 -1.17 0.57 -0.79
N CYS A 34 -1.62 -0.42 -0.02
CA CYS A 34 -1.81 -0.32 1.43
C CYS A 34 -0.70 -1.10 2.13
N PHE A 35 -0.13 -0.50 3.17
CA PHE A 35 0.88 -1.16 3.99
C PHE A 35 0.91 -0.60 5.41
N GLU A 36 1.53 -1.36 6.29
CA GLU A 36 1.48 -1.18 7.74
C GLU A 36 2.89 -1.23 8.31
N CYS A 37 3.17 -0.39 9.30
CA CYS A 37 4.43 -0.36 10.02
C CYS A 37 4.23 -0.72 11.48
N TYR A 38 4.68 -1.90 11.89
CA TYR A 38 4.59 -2.40 13.25
C TYR A 38 5.84 -2.01 14.04
N PHE A 39 5.69 -1.10 14.98
CA PHE A 39 6.83 -0.44 15.62
C PHE A 39 7.57 -1.35 16.60
N GLN A 40 6.84 -2.13 17.40
CA GLN A 40 7.46 -3.01 18.39
C GLN A 40 8.31 -4.11 17.73
N SER A 41 7.81 -4.67 16.62
CA SER A 41 8.51 -5.70 15.86
C SER A 41 9.50 -5.14 14.84
N ASN A 42 9.45 -3.83 14.57
CA ASN A 42 10.19 -3.14 13.51
C ASN A 42 10.04 -3.87 12.16
N CYS A 43 8.81 -4.20 11.78
CA CYS A 43 8.49 -4.86 10.53
C CYS A 43 7.38 -4.12 9.76
N GLY A 44 7.31 -4.41 8.46
CA GLY A 44 6.26 -3.93 7.59
C GLY A 44 5.39 -5.06 7.07
N LEU A 45 4.13 -4.75 6.76
CA LEU A 45 3.21 -5.63 6.05
C LEU A 45 2.60 -4.88 4.88
N VAL A 46 2.77 -5.39 3.66
CA VAL A 46 2.05 -4.92 2.46
C VAL A 46 0.79 -5.77 2.31
N THR A 47 -0.37 -5.15 2.45
CA THR A 47 -1.66 -5.86 2.52
C THR A 47 -2.41 -5.86 1.20
N TYR A 48 -2.33 -4.77 0.43
CA TYR A 48 -3.06 -4.65 -0.82
C TYR A 48 -2.24 -3.91 -1.87
N VAL A 49 -2.24 -4.43 -3.10
CA VAL A 49 -1.74 -3.73 -4.30
C VAL A 49 -2.83 -3.85 -5.36
N ALA A 50 -3.32 -2.72 -5.86
CA ALA A 50 -4.41 -2.71 -6.83
C ALA A 50 -4.19 -1.68 -7.94
N THR A 51 -4.63 -2.02 -9.15
CA THR A 51 -4.68 -1.11 -10.31
C THR A 51 -6.12 -0.73 -10.61
N ASN A 52 -6.35 0.45 -11.19
CA ASN A 52 -7.67 0.90 -11.57
C ASN A 52 -8.25 0.01 -12.68
N PRO A 53 -9.39 -0.68 -12.47
CA PRO A 53 -9.96 -1.60 -13.46
C PRO A 53 -10.57 -0.90 -14.69
N LYS A 54 -10.81 0.43 -14.60
CA LYS A 54 -11.40 1.23 -15.68
C LYS A 54 -10.35 1.85 -16.61
N ILE A 55 -9.07 1.72 -16.28
CA ILE A 55 -7.96 2.30 -17.04
C ILE A 55 -7.06 1.15 -17.47
N ASP A 56 -6.65 1.12 -18.74
CA ASP A 56 -5.70 0.11 -19.20
C ASP A 56 -4.31 0.40 -18.63
N THR A 57 -3.99 -0.33 -17.57
CA THR A 57 -2.74 -0.21 -16.82
C THR A 57 -1.80 -1.40 -17.07
N LYS A 58 -2.15 -2.28 -18.02
CA LYS A 58 -1.35 -3.47 -18.33
C LYS A 58 0.03 -3.07 -18.87
N GLY A 59 1.05 -3.76 -18.38
CA GLY A 59 2.44 -3.52 -18.78
C GLY A 59 3.06 -2.22 -18.25
N GLN A 60 2.32 -1.40 -17.49
CA GLN A 60 2.82 -0.11 -16.98
C GLN A 60 3.63 -0.23 -15.66
N VAL A 61 3.82 -1.45 -15.15
CA VAL A 61 4.72 -1.75 -14.02
C VAL A 61 4.34 -1.02 -12.71
N PHE A 62 3.09 -0.55 -12.59
CA PHE A 62 2.61 0.20 -11.43
C PHE A 62 2.71 -0.54 -10.10
N GLY A 63 2.46 -1.86 -10.10
CA GLY A 63 2.61 -2.67 -8.89
C GLY A 63 4.02 -2.60 -8.31
N ARG A 64 5.05 -2.79 -9.16
CA ARG A 64 6.45 -2.67 -8.74
C ARG A 64 6.78 -1.26 -8.26
N PHE A 65 6.36 -0.23 -9.01
CA PHE A 65 6.58 1.17 -8.61
C PHE A 65 6.02 1.47 -7.22
N LEU A 66 4.78 1.05 -6.95
CA LEU A 66 4.13 1.27 -5.67
C LEU A 66 4.79 0.49 -4.52
N VAL A 67 5.15 -0.78 -4.75
CA VAL A 67 5.85 -1.60 -3.75
C VAL A 67 7.21 -1.01 -3.42
N ASP A 68 8.00 -0.57 -4.42
CA ASP A 68 9.30 0.07 -4.19
C ASP A 68 9.16 1.33 -3.31
N ASN A 69 8.12 2.14 -3.55
CA ASN A 69 7.82 3.32 -2.73
C ASN A 69 7.36 2.96 -1.30
N ALA A 70 6.52 1.93 -1.15
CA ALA A 70 6.10 1.44 0.16
C ALA A 70 7.28 0.93 0.98
N LEU A 71 8.20 0.18 0.35
CA LEU A 71 9.43 -0.28 0.97
C LEU A 71 10.29 0.90 1.43
N GLU A 72 10.46 1.93 0.61
CA GLU A 72 11.21 3.12 0.99
C GLU A 72 10.60 3.82 2.22
N GLN A 73 9.27 3.95 2.27
CA GLN A 73 8.59 4.50 3.45
C GLN A 73 8.81 3.66 4.69
N LEU A 74 8.70 2.33 4.59
CA LEU A 74 8.98 1.41 5.71
C LEU A 74 10.42 1.53 6.21
N GLN A 75 11.39 1.68 5.31
CA GLN A 75 12.79 1.91 5.71
C GLN A 75 12.95 3.22 6.48
N ARG A 76 12.33 4.31 6.00
CA ARG A 76 12.34 5.62 6.66
C ARG A 76 11.67 5.56 8.04
N GLN A 77 10.57 4.85 8.19
CA GLN A 77 9.89 4.67 9.48
C GLN A 77 10.78 3.96 10.51
N GLY A 78 11.50 2.92 10.10
CA GLY A 78 12.49 2.26 10.96
C GLY A 78 13.57 3.23 11.44
N GLN A 79 14.11 4.05 10.53
CA GLN A 79 15.13 5.07 10.84
C GLN A 79 14.63 6.14 11.81
N CYS A 80 13.42 6.67 11.60
CA CYS A 80 12.81 7.66 12.48
C CYS A 80 12.65 7.16 13.93
N ARG A 81 12.62 5.84 14.15
CA ARG A 81 12.46 5.21 15.46
C ARG A 81 13.75 4.60 16.01
N ARG A 82 14.92 5.07 15.52
CA ARG A 82 16.27 4.66 15.96
C ARG A 82 16.64 3.21 15.63
N HIS A 83 15.92 2.57 14.71
CA HIS A 83 16.41 1.34 14.08
C HIS A 83 17.28 1.70 12.87
N MET A 84 18.25 0.86 12.50
CA MET A 84 19.04 1.12 11.28
C MET A 84 18.17 1.10 10.01
N ARG A 85 17.15 0.22 10.00
CA ARG A 85 16.24 -0.04 8.90
C ARG A 85 15.04 -0.88 9.36
N CYS A 86 14.01 -1.03 8.53
CA CYS A 86 12.95 -2.00 8.75
C CYS A 86 13.53 -3.42 8.69
N ARG A 87 13.22 -4.28 9.68
CA ARG A 87 13.85 -5.59 9.86
C ARG A 87 13.37 -6.61 8.85
N ALA A 88 12.09 -6.59 8.53
CA ALA A 88 11.44 -7.51 7.60
C ALA A 88 10.20 -6.85 7.01
N VAL A 89 9.89 -7.20 5.77
CA VAL A 89 8.64 -6.82 5.11
C VAL A 89 7.96 -8.08 4.64
N PHE A 90 6.71 -8.26 5.07
CA PHE A 90 5.83 -9.33 4.61
C PHE A 90 4.90 -8.76 3.54
N LEU A 91 4.52 -9.60 2.58
CA LEU A 91 3.57 -9.25 1.55
C LEU A 91 2.59 -10.39 1.41
N GLU A 92 1.31 -10.07 1.53
CA GLU A 92 0.24 -10.99 1.23
C GLU A 92 -0.21 -10.76 -0.21
N SER A 93 -0.20 -11.82 -1.00
CA SER A 93 -0.70 -11.81 -2.36
C SER A 93 -1.47 -13.09 -2.57
N ASN A 94 -2.63 -12.96 -3.21
CA ASN A 94 -3.40 -14.11 -3.59
C ASN A 94 -2.72 -14.84 -4.75
N SER A 95 -2.79 -16.17 -4.70
CA SER A 95 -2.38 -16.98 -5.84
C SER A 95 -3.31 -16.72 -7.03
N ASP A 96 -2.81 -16.97 -8.23
CA ASP A 96 -3.55 -16.98 -9.50
C ASP A 96 -4.75 -17.94 -9.53
N LEU A 97 -4.86 -18.83 -8.55
CA LEU A 97 -6.02 -19.70 -8.33
C LEU A 97 -7.26 -18.97 -7.83
N VAL A 98 -7.12 -17.73 -7.32
CA VAL A 98 -8.25 -16.94 -6.80
C VAL A 98 -8.88 -16.14 -7.95
N VAL A 99 -9.93 -16.70 -8.56
CA VAL A 99 -10.65 -16.11 -9.71
C VAL A 99 -11.48 -14.87 -9.32
N HIS A 100 -11.89 -14.77 -8.05
CA HIS A 100 -12.69 -13.66 -7.50
C HIS A 100 -12.04 -13.11 -6.24
N ASP A 101 -10.91 -12.43 -6.43
CA ASP A 101 -10.08 -11.95 -5.31
C ASP A 101 -10.36 -10.51 -4.89
N VAL A 102 -11.12 -9.77 -5.70
CA VAL A 102 -11.59 -8.45 -5.32
C VAL A 102 -12.93 -8.66 -4.64
N MET A 103 -13.04 -8.31 -3.35
CA MET A 103 -14.35 -8.03 -2.76
C MET A 103 -14.97 -6.89 -3.55
N GLY A 104 -15.70 -7.24 -4.61
CA GLY A 104 -16.54 -6.29 -5.33
C GLY A 104 -17.51 -5.68 -4.32
N PRO A 105 -17.79 -4.38 -4.40
CA PRO A 105 -18.77 -3.77 -3.52
C PRO A 105 -20.07 -4.57 -3.61
N VAL A 106 -20.58 -5.01 -2.46
CA VAL A 106 -21.89 -5.68 -2.39
C VAL A 106 -22.91 -4.67 -2.90
N VAL A 107 -23.49 -4.93 -4.07
CA VAL A 107 -24.60 -4.13 -4.57
C VAL A 107 -25.80 -4.46 -3.69
N LEU A 108 -25.98 -3.68 -2.63
CA LEU A 108 -27.24 -3.64 -1.91
C LEU A 108 -28.28 -3.06 -2.86
N LYS A 109 -29.14 -3.92 -3.41
CA LYS A 109 -30.38 -3.45 -4.05
C LYS A 109 -31.24 -2.88 -2.92
N LEU A 110 -31.28 -1.55 -2.83
CA LEU A 110 -32.29 -0.82 -2.08
C LEU A 110 -33.66 -1.01 -2.75
#